data_AF-A0A9E3K4A6-F1
#
_entry.id   AF-A0A9E3K4A6-F1
#
_cell.length_a   1.000
_cell.length_b   1.000
_cell.length_c   1.000
_cell.angle_alpha   90.00
_cell.angle_beta   90.00
_cell.angle_gamma   90.00
#
_symmetry.space_group_name_H-M   'P 1'
#
loop_
_entity.id
_entity.type
_entity.pdbx_description
1 polymer ?
#
loop_
_entity_poly.entity_id
_entity_poly.type
_entity_poly.pdbx_seq_one_letter_code
_entity_poly.pdbx_strand_id
1 'polypeptide(L)' 'MARAHVLLLNPALGPLDYRADREHVVAPGSIVLAPLGPRQMVGVVWEE' A
#
# COMPACT_ATOMS: atom_id res chain seq x y z
N MET A 1 -12.41 -0.90 8.85
CA MET A 1 -11.36 -1.64 8.12
C MET A 1 -10.13 -0.77 8.20
N ALA A 2 -8.96 -1.31 8.53
CA ALA A 2 -7.75 -0.49 8.56
C ALA A 2 -7.44 -0.02 7.14
N ARG A 3 -7.02 1.23 6.99
CA ARG A 3 -6.57 1.81 5.73
C ARG A 3 -5.05 1.93 5.81
N ALA A 4 -4.36 1.53 4.76
CA ALA A 4 -2.92 1.70 4.63
C ALA A 4 -2.67 2.70 3.50
N HIS A 5 -1.86 3.71 3.76
CA HIS A 5 -1.33 4.57 2.72
C HIS A 5 -0.10 3.88 2.14
N VAL A 6 -0.08 3.64 0.83
CA VAL A 6 1.00 2.91 0.16
C VAL A 6 1.66 3.81 -0.86
N LEU A 7 2.98 3.95 -0.73
CA LEU A 7 3.83 4.50 -1.77
C LEU A 7 4.19 3.39 -2.76
N LEU A 8 3.76 3.54 -4.01
CA LEU A 8 4.17 2.65 -5.09
C LEU A 8 5.49 3.14 -5.69
N LEU A 9 6.23 2.23 -6.33
CA LEU A 9 7.42 2.56 -7.12
C LEU A 9 7.06 3.21 -8.48
N ASN A 10 6.17 4.19 -8.45
CA ASN A 10 5.78 5.03 -9.58
C ASN A 10 5.80 6.50 -9.14
N PRO A 11 6.82 7.28 -9.52
CA PRO A 11 7.02 8.64 -8.99
C PRO A 11 5.95 9.65 -9.45
N ALA A 12 5.13 9.30 -10.45
CA ALA A 12 4.02 10.15 -10.87
C ALA A 12 2.81 10.06 -9.94
N LEU A 13 2.79 9.09 -9.03
CA LEU A 13 1.71 8.86 -8.07
C LEU A 13 2.20 9.26 -6.68
N GLY A 14 1.38 10.03 -5.96
CA GLY A 14 1.54 10.19 -4.51
C GLY A 14 1.16 8.90 -3.76
N PRO A 15 1.08 8.95 -2.42
CA PRO A 15 0.52 7.85 -1.64
C PRO A 15 -0.91 7.51 -2.09
N LEU A 16 -1.21 6.22 -2.14
CA LEU A 16 -2.53 5.72 -2.49
C LEU A 16 -3.14 4.94 -1.32
N ASP A 17 -4.43 5.14 -1.10
CA ASP A 17 -5.17 4.48 -0.02
C ASP A 17 -5.60 3.07 -0.42
N TYR A 18 -5.18 2.09 0.36
CA TYR A 18 -5.63 0.70 0.24
C TYR A 18 -6.37 0.24 1.47
N ARG A 19 -7.30 -0.69 1.26
CA ARG A 19 -7.92 -1.43 2.36
C ARG A 19 -6.91 -2.49 2.81
N ALA A 20 -6.45 -2.39 4.05
CA ALA A 20 -5.63 -3.42 4.65
C ALA A 20 -6.53 -4.59 5.06
N ASP A 21 -5.99 -5.80 4.89
CA ASP A 21 -6.62 -6.98 5.43
C ASP A 21 -6.56 -6.93 6.98
N ARG A 22 -7.51 -7.60 7.65
CA ARG A 22 -7.65 -7.55 9.11
C ARG A 22 -6.87 -8.64 9.84
N GLU A 23 -6.46 -9.69 9.15
CA GLU A 23 -5.71 -10.84 9.66
C GLU A 23 -4.20 -10.58 9.65
N HIS A 24 -3.70 -9.77 8.71
CA HIS A 24 -2.31 -9.33 8.60
C HIS A 24 -2.19 -7.86 8.97
N VAL A 25 -1.57 -7.58 10.11
CA VAL A 25 -1.20 -6.23 10.51
C VAL A 25 -0.14 -5.70 9.54
N VAL A 26 -0.50 -4.68 8.77
CA VAL A 26 0.45 -4.02 7.86
C VAL A 26 0.99 -2.78 8.57
N ALA A 27 2.20 -2.91 9.11
CA ALA A 27 2.87 -1.82 9.82
C ALA A 27 3.56 -0.84 8.84
N PRO A 28 3.82 0.41 9.26
CA PRO A 28 4.64 1.33 8.49
C PRO A 28 6.00 0.69 8.11
N GLY A 29 6.45 0.88 6.88
CA GLY A 29 7.66 0.26 6.34
C GLY A 29 7.49 -1.17 5.81
N SER A 30 6.31 -1.78 5.96
CA SER A 30 6.03 -3.10 5.36
C SER A 30 6.02 -3.02 3.83
N ILE A 31 6.66 -3.99 3.18
CA ILE A 31 6.59 -4.15 1.72
C ILE A 31 5.31 -4.92 1.38
N VAL A 32 4.55 -4.38 0.42
CA VAL A 32 3.26 -4.95 0.02
C VAL A 32 3.16 -5.08 -1.50
N LEU A 33 2.29 -5.99 -1.94
CA LEU A 33 1.77 -6.01 -3.30
C LEU A 33 0.39 -5.35 -3.30
N ALA A 34 0.23 -4.31 -4.11
CA ALA A 34 -1.01 -3.55 -4.20
C ALA A 34 -1.52 -3.48 -5.65
N PRO A 35 -2.84 -3.55 -5.87
CA PRO A 35 -3.42 -3.45 -7.21
C PRO A 35 -3.37 -2.01 -7.75
N LEU A 36 -2.88 -1.84 -8.98
CA LEU A 36 -3.00 -0.59 -9.74
C LEU A 36 -3.65 -0.88 -11.10
N GLY A 37 -4.96 -0.67 -11.18
CA GLY A 37 -5.76 -1.11 -12.32
C GLY A 37 -5.63 -2.62 -12.54
N PRO A 38 -5.24 -3.08 -13.75
CA PRO A 38 -5.07 -4.51 -14.04
C PRO A 38 -3.74 -5.10 -13.55
N ARG A 39 -2.84 -4.28 -12.96
CA ARG A 39 -1.49 -4.71 -12.55
C ARG A 39 -1.38 -4.88 -11.04
N GLN A 40 -0.43 -5.71 -10.61
CA GLN A 40 0.07 -5.75 -9.24
C GLN A 40 1.40 -5.02 -9.18
N MET A 41 1.56 -4.14 -8.20
CA MET A 41 2.76 -3.32 -8.02
C MET A 41 3.32 -3.52 -6.62
N VAL A 42 4.64 -3.49 -6.50
CA VAL A 42 5.31 -3.43 -5.20
C VAL A 42 5.21 -2.00 -4.67
N GLY A 43 4.94 -1.88 -3.37
CA GLY A 43 4.96 -0.63 -2.65
C GLY A 43 5.36 -0.81 -1.20
N VAL A 44 5.44 0.31 -0.48
CA VAL A 44 5.72 0.33 0.95
C VAL A 44 4.61 1.06 1.68
N VAL A 45 4.20 0.54 2.85
CA VAL A 45 3.26 1.25 3.71
C VAL A 45 3.92 2.47 4.33
N TRP A 46 3.24 3.60 4.21
CA TRP A 46 3.67 4.93 4.61
C TRP A 46 2.69 5.46 5.67
N GLU A 47 3.23 6.19 6.65
CA GLU A 47 2.53 6.81 7.82
C GLU A 47 2.05 5.85 8.92
N GLU A 48 1.87 6.41 10.13
CA GLU A 48 1.49 5.77 11.41
C GLU A 48 -0.05 5.64 11.56
#